data_AF-A0A3M6WZ35-F1
#
_entry.id   AF-A0A3M6WZ35-F1
#
_cell.length_a   1.000
_cell.length_b   1.000
_cell.length_c   1.000
_cell.angle_alpha   90.00
_cell.angle_beta   90.00
_cell.angle_gamma   90.00
#
_symmetry.space_group_name_H-M   'P 1'
#
loop_
_entity.id
_entity.type
_entity.pdbx_description
1 polymer ?
#
loop_
_entity_poly.entity_id
_entity_poly.type
_entity_poly.pdbx_seq_one_letter_code
_entity_poly.pdbx_strand_id
1 'polypeptide(L)'
;KVIRRYSDFVWLLDCLHKRYPFRQLPLLPPKRVAINGNHIAADQTFIEKRRRGLARFCNALVRHPVLREEQLVVMFLTVPTELAVWRKQATISVQEEFVGKQLPPNLEDSLPQNLQDTFDTVRSGVRRSADLYINLCNLTERLCKRKEAIAGEYGRFKMNLQSITETSADTYAIDTNDVPLLNEGINGTAKHVGTSQNLLDDESRAWDEGLLEDLKYMRDALVSMRDMFDRRDRYAKDNIPQLEKRIQTNEQKLQGIKAKGDTAKPGEAEKVENAIVNDKQSIVAQHARGVFIKECVRDEIHYFNATQYHVSRLHQDWAQERVKYAELQADNFRGLVDAVESMPLGD
;
A
#
# COMPACT_ATOMS: atom_id res chain seq x y z
N LYS A 1 10.70 4.92 22.30
CA LYS A 1 10.07 3.79 21.58
C LYS A 1 8.60 3.74 21.99
N VAL A 2 7.66 3.70 21.05
CA VAL A 2 6.22 3.59 21.35
C VAL A 2 5.71 2.19 21.00
N ILE A 3 4.67 1.72 21.69
CA ILE A 3 4.03 0.42 21.41
C ILE A 3 2.63 0.68 20.88
N ARG A 4 2.31 0.09 19.72
CA ARG A 4 1.01 0.18 19.06
C ARG A 4 0.54 -1.20 18.62
N ARG A 5 -0.70 -1.53 18.93
CA ARG A 5 -1.38 -2.77 18.51
C ARG A 5 -2.06 -2.52 17.17
N TYR A 6 -2.33 -3.58 16.40
CA TYR A 6 -3.05 -3.47 15.12
C TYR A 6 -4.38 -2.70 15.24
N SER A 7 -5.12 -2.87 16.34
CA SER A 7 -6.35 -2.13 16.61
C SER A 7 -6.14 -0.61 16.73
N ASP A 8 -4.96 -0.18 17.18
CA ASP A 8 -4.61 1.24 17.28
C ASP A 8 -4.44 1.85 15.88
N PHE A 9 -3.87 1.10 14.94
CA PHE A 9 -3.76 1.51 13.53
C PHE A 9 -5.12 1.60 12.84
N VAL A 10 -6.03 0.64 13.10
CA VAL A 10 -7.41 0.69 12.61
C VAL A 10 -8.10 1.96 13.11
N TRP A 11 -8.00 2.21 14.41
CA TRP A 11 -8.59 3.41 15.01
C TRP A 11 -8.03 4.71 14.41
N LEU A 12 -6.71 4.80 14.22
CA LEU A 12 -6.09 5.96 13.59
C LEU A 12 -6.62 6.16 12.17
N LEU A 13 -6.66 5.10 11.36
CA LEU A 13 -7.17 5.19 9.99
C LEU A 13 -8.64 5.61 9.95
N ASP A 14 -9.49 5.11 10.87
CA ASP A 14 -10.89 5.53 10.98
C ASP A 14 -11.03 7.02 11.31
N CYS A 15 -10.18 7.55 12.18
CA CYS A 15 -10.11 8.98 12.48
C CYS A 15 -9.67 9.80 11.26
N LEU A 16 -8.64 9.34 10.54
CA LEU A 16 -8.15 10.00 9.34
C LEU A 16 -9.19 9.99 8.21
N HIS A 17 -9.95 8.91 8.05
CA HIS A 17 -11.04 8.87 7.06
C HIS A 17 -12.12 9.92 7.30
N LYS A 18 -12.43 10.22 8.56
CA LYS A 18 -13.43 11.26 8.93
C LYS A 18 -12.89 12.67 8.70
N ARG A 19 -11.63 12.90 9.05
CA ARG A 19 -11.00 14.23 8.97
C ARG A 19 -10.51 14.58 7.56
N TYR A 20 -10.03 13.60 6.80
CA TYR A 20 -9.36 13.74 5.51
C TYR A 20 -9.98 12.83 4.42
N PRO A 21 -11.29 12.95 4.14
CA PRO A 21 -11.96 12.06 3.19
C PRO A 21 -11.40 12.13 1.76
N PHE A 22 -10.80 13.27 1.38
CA PHE A 22 -10.32 13.55 0.03
C PHE A 22 -8.79 13.48 -0.11
N ARG A 23 -8.08 12.99 0.92
CA ARG A 23 -6.63 12.76 0.89
C ARG A 23 -6.32 11.30 0.55
N GLN A 24 -5.10 11.05 0.06
CA GLN A 24 -4.54 9.73 -0.09
C GLN A 24 -4.24 9.14 1.31
N LEU A 25 -4.99 8.11 1.72
CA LEU A 25 -4.85 7.47 3.04
C LEU A 25 -4.23 6.07 2.94
N PRO A 26 -3.25 5.72 3.79
CA PRO A 26 -2.54 4.45 3.69
C PRO A 26 -3.43 3.23 3.97
N LEU A 27 -3.03 2.10 3.41
CA LEU A 27 -3.75 0.84 3.54
C LEU A 27 -3.24 0.03 4.73
N LEU A 28 -4.17 -0.62 5.42
CA LEU A 28 -3.82 -1.58 6.46
C LEU A 28 -3.55 -2.96 5.84
N PRO A 29 -2.56 -3.70 6.35
CA PRO A 29 -2.42 -5.11 6.00
C PRO A 29 -3.68 -5.89 6.45
N PRO A 30 -4.01 -7.02 5.80
CA PRO A 30 -5.25 -7.72 6.06
C PRO A 30 -5.44 -8.11 7.53
N LYS A 31 -6.68 -7.93 8.01
CA LYS A 31 -7.11 -8.43 9.32
C LYS A 31 -7.02 -9.96 9.30
N ARG A 32 -6.58 -10.55 10.40
CA ARG A 32 -6.53 -12.02 10.53
C ARG A 32 -7.97 -12.52 10.46
N VAL A 33 -8.29 -13.34 9.47
CA VAL A 33 -9.56 -14.07 9.42
C VAL A 33 -9.31 -15.39 10.14
N ALA A 34 -10.02 -15.62 11.24
CA ALA A 34 -10.04 -16.93 11.87
C ALA A 34 -11.02 -17.81 11.09
N ILE A 35 -10.55 -18.93 10.56
CA ILE A 35 -11.41 -19.94 9.96
C ILE A 35 -11.62 -21.01 11.04
N ASN A 36 -12.87 -21.21 11.47
CA ASN A 36 -13.30 -22.26 12.41
C ASN A 36 -12.62 -22.26 13.79
N GLY A 37 -12.37 -21.09 14.40
CA GLY A 37 -11.90 -20.99 15.79
C GLY A 37 -10.44 -21.41 16.02
N ASN A 38 -9.85 -22.18 15.12
CA ASN A 38 -8.42 -22.45 15.11
C ASN A 38 -7.70 -21.25 14.51
N HIS A 39 -7.01 -20.53 15.37
CA HIS A 39 -5.91 -19.68 14.97
C HIS A 39 -4.92 -20.55 14.21
N ILE A 40 -4.96 -20.55 12.86
CA ILE A 40 -3.87 -21.06 12.01
C ILE A 40 -2.60 -20.56 12.68
N ALA A 41 -1.81 -21.48 13.23
CA ALA A 41 -0.72 -21.21 14.16
C ALA A 41 0.02 -19.97 13.71
N ALA A 42 0.40 -19.09 14.64
CA ALA A 42 1.07 -17.82 14.37
C ALA A 42 2.24 -18.03 13.38
N ASP A 43 1.93 -17.99 12.09
CA ASP A 43 2.88 -18.25 11.05
C ASP A 43 3.80 -17.05 11.11
N GLN A 44 5.06 -17.29 11.48
CA GLN A 44 6.05 -16.23 11.62
C GLN A 44 6.09 -15.38 10.33
N THR A 45 5.82 -16.00 9.18
CA THR A 45 5.70 -15.31 7.89
C THR A 45 4.50 -14.34 7.84
N PHE A 46 3.36 -14.70 8.43
CA PHE A 46 2.18 -13.83 8.51
C PHE A 46 2.42 -12.62 9.42
N ILE A 47 3.02 -12.84 10.59
CA ILE A 47 3.36 -11.76 11.53
C ILE A 47 4.34 -10.79 10.86
N GLU A 48 5.35 -11.32 10.17
CA GLU A 48 6.35 -10.50 9.49
C GLU A 48 5.75 -9.73 8.30
N LYS A 49 4.93 -10.36 7.44
CA LYS A 49 4.21 -9.68 6.36
C LYS A 49 3.33 -8.55 6.89
N ARG A 50 2.66 -8.76 8.03
CA ARG A 50 1.88 -7.71 8.71
C ARG A 50 2.78 -6.59 9.21
N ARG A 51 3.91 -6.91 9.86
CA ARG A 51 4.86 -5.92 10.37
C ARG A 51 5.36 -5.01 9.23
N ARG A 52 5.75 -5.59 8.09
CA ARG A 52 6.14 -4.85 6.88
C ARG A 52 5.00 -3.98 6.33
N GLY A 53 3.78 -4.52 6.27
CA GLY A 53 2.60 -3.73 5.88
C GLY A 53 2.31 -2.54 6.78
N LEU A 54 2.44 -2.72 8.11
CA LEU A 54 2.30 -1.61 9.07
C LEU A 54 3.46 -0.60 8.96
N ALA A 55 4.67 -1.04 8.63
CA ALA A 55 5.79 -0.15 8.37
C ALA A 55 5.53 0.72 7.13
N ARG A 56 5.02 0.13 6.03
CA ARG A 56 4.60 0.90 4.84
C ARG A 56 3.48 1.90 5.16
N PHE A 57 2.49 1.50 5.98
CA PHE A 57 1.44 2.40 6.47
C PHE A 57 2.04 3.62 7.19
N CYS A 58 2.93 3.41 8.17
CA CYS A 58 3.59 4.52 8.89
C CYS A 58 4.41 5.41 7.95
N ASN A 59 5.21 4.80 7.07
CA ASN A 59 6.05 5.55 6.13
C ASN A 59 5.21 6.42 5.20
N ALA A 60 4.05 5.94 4.75
CA ALA A 60 3.13 6.72 3.93
C ALA A 60 2.55 7.93 4.69
N LEU A 61 2.20 7.77 5.98
CA LEU A 61 1.75 8.91 6.80
C LEU A 61 2.84 9.98 6.94
N VAL A 62 4.07 9.57 7.24
CA VAL A 62 5.19 10.49 7.51
C VAL A 62 5.67 11.19 6.23
N ARG A 63 5.57 10.53 5.06
CA ARG A 63 5.93 11.12 3.77
C ARG A 63 4.88 12.10 3.23
N HIS A 64 3.62 11.92 3.60
CA HIS A 64 2.55 12.78 3.11
C HIS A 64 2.64 14.17 3.75
N PRO A 65 2.63 15.26 2.95
CA PRO A 65 2.88 16.61 3.44
C PRO A 65 1.89 17.08 4.52
N VAL A 66 0.60 16.78 4.35
CA VAL A 66 -0.45 17.13 5.34
C VAL A 66 -0.52 16.13 6.50
N LEU A 67 -0.54 14.82 6.23
CA LEU A 67 -0.76 13.81 7.30
C LEU A 67 0.39 13.74 8.31
N ARG A 68 1.64 14.06 7.91
CA ARG A 68 2.77 14.07 8.83
C ARG A 68 2.65 15.17 9.91
N GLU A 69 1.93 16.25 9.59
CA GLU A 69 1.73 17.41 10.47
C GLU A 69 0.44 17.26 11.29
N GLU A 70 -0.41 16.27 10.96
CA GLU A 70 -1.62 15.99 11.71
C GLU A 70 -1.30 15.55 13.13
N GLN A 71 -1.87 16.27 14.11
CA GLN A 71 -1.63 16.02 15.53
C GLN A 71 -1.91 14.58 15.93
N LEU A 72 -2.98 13.95 15.41
CA LEU A 72 -3.26 12.54 15.68
C LEU A 72 -2.14 11.60 15.22
N VAL A 73 -1.53 11.87 14.07
CA VAL A 73 -0.40 11.08 13.55
C VAL A 73 0.85 11.31 14.40
N VAL A 74 1.16 12.57 14.72
CA VAL A 74 2.29 12.93 15.59
C VAL A 74 2.16 12.26 16.95
N MET A 75 0.99 12.36 17.60
CA MET A 75 0.73 11.73 18.89
C MET A 75 0.80 10.21 18.80
N PHE A 76 0.24 9.63 17.75
CA PHE A 76 0.32 8.18 17.52
C PHE A 76 1.77 7.69 17.45
N LEU A 77 2.67 8.44 16.83
CA LEU A 77 4.08 8.06 16.67
C LEU A 77 4.98 8.41 17.87
N THR A 78 4.60 9.41 18.68
CA THR A 78 5.49 9.98 19.72
C THR A 78 5.05 9.70 21.15
N VAL A 79 3.75 9.55 21.43
CA VAL A 79 3.24 9.42 22.80
C VAL A 79 3.63 8.06 23.39
N PRO A 80 4.36 8.02 24.52
CA PRO A 80 4.85 6.78 25.11
C PRO A 80 3.78 6.00 25.89
N THR A 81 2.68 6.65 26.28
CA THR A 81 1.57 5.97 26.97
C THR A 81 0.79 5.06 26.02
N GLU A 82 0.11 4.06 26.60
CA GLU A 82 -0.81 3.23 25.82
C GLU A 82 -1.88 4.10 25.17
N LEU A 83 -2.07 3.92 23.85
CA LEU A 83 -2.98 4.78 23.09
C LEU A 83 -4.42 4.72 23.63
N ALA A 84 -4.85 3.56 24.13
CA ALA A 84 -6.15 3.40 24.77
C ALA A 84 -6.34 4.30 26.01
N VAL A 85 -5.27 4.52 26.79
CA VAL A 85 -5.29 5.42 27.96
C VAL A 85 -5.31 6.87 27.50
N TRP A 86 -4.41 7.23 26.58
CA TRP A 86 -4.33 8.58 26.03
C TRP A 86 -5.66 9.04 25.41
N ARG A 87 -6.35 8.16 24.67
CA ARG A 87 -7.66 8.46 24.07
C ARG A 87 -8.75 8.83 25.07
N LYS A 88 -8.68 8.34 26.32
CA LYS A 88 -9.67 8.70 27.36
C LYS A 88 -9.47 10.12 27.89
N GLN A 89 -8.26 10.66 27.75
CA GLN A 89 -7.87 11.96 28.28
C GLN A 89 -7.88 13.03 27.19
N ALA A 90 -7.68 12.65 25.93
CA ALA A 90 -7.63 13.58 24.81
C ALA A 90 -9.04 13.95 24.31
N THR A 91 -9.32 15.25 24.20
CA THR A 91 -10.47 15.75 23.43
C THR A 91 -10.10 15.76 21.95
N ILE A 92 -10.56 14.75 21.21
CA ILE A 92 -10.21 14.59 19.79
C ILE A 92 -11.35 15.08 18.91
N SER A 93 -11.10 16.13 18.11
CA SER A 93 -12.01 16.54 17.03
C SER A 93 -11.58 15.92 15.70
N VAL A 94 -12.48 15.12 15.11
CA VAL A 94 -12.31 14.51 13.78
C VAL A 94 -13.19 15.19 12.72
N GLN A 95 -13.44 16.49 12.89
CA GLN A 95 -14.15 17.28 11.91
C GLN A 95 -13.36 17.36 10.60
N GLU A 96 -14.07 17.32 9.46
CA GLU A 96 -13.47 17.40 8.13
C GLU A 96 -12.62 18.67 7.96
N GLU A 97 -11.47 18.54 7.30
CA GLU A 97 -10.43 19.58 7.20
C GLU A 97 -10.85 20.91 6.55
N PHE A 98 -12.01 20.95 5.86
CA PHE A 98 -12.51 22.15 5.19
C PHE A 98 -13.57 22.91 6.00
N VAL A 99 -14.10 22.30 7.07
CA VAL A 99 -15.16 22.96 7.84
C VAL A 99 -14.61 24.20 8.55
N GLY A 100 -15.30 25.33 8.37
CA GLY A 100 -14.90 26.61 8.96
C GLY A 100 -13.78 27.34 8.22
N LYS A 101 -13.25 26.78 7.11
CA LYS A 101 -12.28 27.49 6.27
C LYS A 101 -12.97 28.53 5.38
N GLN A 102 -12.37 29.72 5.31
CA GLN A 102 -12.77 30.81 4.43
C GLN A 102 -12.11 30.61 3.06
N LEU A 103 -12.90 30.67 1.97
CA LEU A 103 -12.38 30.54 0.61
C LEU A 103 -11.50 31.74 0.27
N PRO A 104 -10.21 31.54 -0.09
CA PRO A 104 -9.38 32.63 -0.57
C PRO A 104 -9.93 33.19 -1.90
N PRO A 105 -9.99 34.52 -2.10
CA PRO A 105 -10.66 35.13 -3.25
C PRO A 105 -10.17 34.65 -4.62
N ASN A 106 -8.87 34.38 -4.75
CA ASN A 106 -8.25 34.02 -6.02
C ASN A 106 -8.03 32.51 -6.18
N LEU A 107 -8.47 31.69 -5.21
CA LEU A 107 -8.17 30.26 -5.24
C LEU A 107 -8.83 29.59 -6.44
N GLU A 108 -10.12 29.85 -6.67
CA GLU A 108 -10.86 29.21 -7.76
C GLU A 108 -10.29 29.57 -9.14
N ASP A 109 -10.01 30.85 -9.37
CA ASP A 109 -9.43 31.34 -10.62
C ASP A 109 -7.99 30.82 -10.86
N SER A 110 -7.27 30.47 -9.79
CA SER A 110 -5.92 29.90 -9.88
C SER A 110 -5.90 28.42 -10.29
N LEU A 111 -7.04 27.73 -10.21
CA LEU A 111 -7.12 26.31 -10.55
C LEU A 111 -7.07 26.11 -12.08
N PRO A 112 -6.34 25.09 -12.57
CA PRO A 112 -6.34 24.78 -14.01
C PRO A 112 -7.75 24.51 -14.55
N GLN A 113 -8.09 25.07 -15.70
CA GLN A 113 -9.42 24.90 -16.29
C GLN A 113 -9.70 23.45 -16.73
N ASN A 114 -8.67 22.71 -17.14
CA ASN A 114 -8.74 21.30 -17.55
C ASN A 114 -8.62 20.31 -16.37
N LEU A 115 -8.80 20.77 -15.14
CA LEU A 115 -8.56 19.96 -13.95
C LEU A 115 -9.54 18.78 -13.84
N GLN A 116 -10.79 18.94 -14.27
CA GLN A 116 -11.76 17.85 -14.27
C GLN A 116 -11.37 16.74 -15.26
N ASP A 117 -10.94 17.09 -16.47
CA ASP A 117 -10.43 16.11 -17.45
C ASP A 117 -9.17 15.39 -16.93
N THR A 118 -8.32 16.12 -16.20
CA THR A 118 -7.15 15.56 -15.52
C THR A 118 -7.58 14.55 -14.46
N PHE A 119 -8.60 14.86 -13.65
CA PHE A 119 -9.13 13.94 -12.65
C PHE A 119 -9.66 12.66 -13.27
N ASP A 120 -10.42 12.77 -14.37
CA ASP A 120 -11.01 11.60 -15.02
C ASP A 120 -9.94 10.72 -15.69
N THR A 121 -8.94 11.35 -16.31
CA THR A 121 -7.76 10.66 -16.88
C THR A 121 -7.00 9.90 -15.78
N VAL A 122 -6.63 10.58 -14.69
CA VAL A 122 -5.88 9.97 -13.58
C VAL A 122 -6.70 8.88 -12.91
N ARG A 123 -7.99 9.10 -12.65
CA ARG A 123 -8.88 8.09 -12.05
C ARG A 123 -8.94 6.80 -12.87
N SER A 124 -9.06 6.92 -14.19
CA SER A 124 -9.06 5.77 -15.11
C SER A 124 -7.72 5.03 -15.08
N GLY A 125 -6.61 5.77 -15.16
CA GLY A 125 -5.26 5.23 -15.13
C GLY A 125 -4.92 4.54 -13.80
N VAL A 126 -5.27 5.15 -12.68
CA VAL A 126 -5.03 4.63 -11.32
C VAL A 126 -5.80 3.33 -11.10
N ARG A 127 -7.07 3.25 -11.51
CA ARG A 127 -7.87 2.01 -11.38
C ARG A 127 -7.22 0.84 -12.11
N ARG A 128 -6.90 1.02 -13.40
CA ARG A 128 -6.26 -0.02 -14.21
C ARG A 128 -4.88 -0.41 -13.65
N SER A 129 -4.08 0.59 -13.27
CA SER A 129 -2.74 0.36 -12.74
C SER A 129 -2.78 -0.36 -11.39
N ALA A 130 -3.71 -0.02 -10.51
CA ALA A 130 -3.89 -0.70 -9.23
C ALA A 130 -4.10 -2.21 -9.43
N ASP A 131 -4.98 -2.60 -10.35
CA ASP A 131 -5.26 -4.02 -10.65
C ASP A 131 -4.03 -4.74 -11.22
N LEU A 132 -3.28 -4.08 -12.11
CA LEU A 132 -2.03 -4.61 -12.65
C LEU A 132 -0.97 -4.82 -11.57
N TYR A 133 -0.77 -3.85 -10.68
CA TYR A 133 0.19 -3.97 -9.58
C TYR A 133 -0.23 -4.99 -8.52
N ILE A 134 -1.54 -5.16 -8.26
CA ILE A 134 -2.05 -6.27 -7.44
C ILE A 134 -1.65 -7.61 -8.06
N ASN A 135 -1.85 -7.77 -9.36
CA ASN A 135 -1.47 -8.99 -10.09
C ASN A 135 0.03 -9.21 -10.09
N LEU A 136 0.84 -8.17 -10.27
CA LEU A 136 2.30 -8.24 -10.18
C LEU A 136 2.76 -8.68 -8.79
N CYS A 137 2.22 -8.12 -7.71
CA CYS A 137 2.54 -8.56 -6.36
C CYS A 137 2.26 -10.06 -6.18
N ASN A 138 1.09 -10.52 -6.61
CA ASN A 138 0.70 -11.94 -6.51
C ASN A 138 1.60 -12.84 -7.36
N LEU A 139 1.99 -12.38 -8.56
CA LEU A 139 2.88 -13.12 -9.45
C LEU A 139 4.29 -13.24 -8.84
N THR A 140 4.85 -12.13 -8.37
CA THR A 140 6.17 -12.08 -7.73
C THR A 140 6.22 -12.96 -6.48
N GLU A 141 5.18 -12.94 -5.64
CA GLU A 141 5.08 -13.86 -4.49
C GLU A 141 5.17 -15.33 -4.91
N ARG A 142 4.48 -15.71 -6.00
CA ARG A 142 4.57 -17.08 -6.54
C ARG A 142 5.95 -17.39 -7.11
N LEU A 143 6.62 -16.42 -7.72
CA LEU A 143 7.98 -16.60 -8.24
C LEU A 143 8.99 -16.83 -7.11
N CYS A 144 8.91 -16.07 -6.01
CA CYS A 144 9.73 -16.32 -4.82
C CYS A 144 9.49 -17.74 -4.28
N LYS A 145 8.22 -18.16 -4.15
CA LYS A 145 7.89 -19.52 -3.70
C LYS A 145 8.39 -20.63 -4.62
N ARG A 146 8.42 -20.40 -5.93
CA ARG A 146 9.02 -21.34 -6.87
C ARG A 146 10.54 -21.45 -6.68
N LYS A 147 11.23 -20.34 -6.42
CA LYS A 147 12.67 -20.36 -6.14
C LYS A 147 13.00 -21.15 -4.86
N GLU A 148 12.27 -20.89 -3.77
CA GLU A 148 12.39 -21.68 -2.53
C GLU A 148 12.15 -23.19 -2.79
N ALA A 149 11.16 -23.53 -3.62
CA ALA A 149 10.89 -24.93 -3.96
C ALA A 149 12.05 -25.56 -4.73
N ILE A 150 12.62 -24.87 -5.73
CA ILE A 150 13.79 -25.35 -6.49
C ILE A 150 15.00 -25.50 -5.57
N ALA A 151 15.24 -24.56 -4.65
CA ALA A 151 16.30 -24.68 -3.65
C ALA A 151 16.11 -25.94 -2.79
N GLY A 152 14.88 -26.22 -2.36
CA GLY A 152 14.54 -27.46 -1.66
C GLY A 152 14.83 -28.73 -2.46
N GLU A 153 14.56 -28.73 -3.78
CA GLU A 153 14.95 -29.84 -4.67
C GLU A 153 16.46 -29.98 -4.80
N TYR A 154 17.20 -28.86 -4.91
CA TYR A 154 18.67 -28.90 -4.98
C TYR A 154 19.27 -29.47 -3.69
N GLY A 155 18.68 -29.17 -2.53
CA GLY A 155 19.05 -29.80 -1.27
C GLY A 155 18.86 -31.32 -1.29
N ARG A 156 17.71 -31.81 -1.79
CA ARG A 156 17.47 -33.25 -1.97
C ARG A 156 18.45 -33.88 -2.97
N PHE A 157 18.70 -33.20 -4.09
CA PHE A 157 19.62 -33.70 -5.11
C PHE A 157 21.03 -33.86 -4.56
N LYS A 158 21.54 -32.83 -3.86
CA LYS A 158 22.82 -32.90 -3.14
C LYS A 158 22.89 -34.12 -2.22
N MET A 159 21.89 -34.34 -1.37
CA MET A 159 21.89 -35.47 -0.43
C MET A 159 21.97 -36.82 -1.16
N ASN A 160 21.21 -36.99 -2.25
CA ASN A 160 21.25 -38.24 -3.02
C ASN A 160 22.60 -38.47 -3.69
N LEU A 161 23.25 -37.42 -4.22
CA LEU A 161 24.61 -37.54 -4.76
C LEU A 161 25.59 -38.05 -3.70
N GLN A 162 25.50 -37.53 -2.48
CA GLN A 162 26.37 -37.97 -1.39
C GLN A 162 26.08 -39.44 -1.01
N SER A 163 24.81 -39.84 -0.90
CA SER A 163 24.46 -41.24 -0.63
C SER A 163 24.92 -42.22 -1.71
N ILE A 164 24.97 -41.82 -2.99
CA ILE A 164 25.51 -42.67 -4.06
C ILE A 164 27.00 -42.98 -3.83
N THR A 165 27.76 -42.04 -3.27
CA THR A 165 29.19 -42.26 -2.97
C THR A 165 29.41 -43.30 -1.86
N GLU A 166 28.41 -43.54 -1.01
CA GLU A 166 28.47 -44.56 0.06
C GLU A 166 28.28 -45.98 -0.50
N THR A 167 27.60 -46.12 -1.64
CA THR A 167 27.28 -47.42 -2.26
C THR A 167 28.14 -47.75 -3.48
N SER A 168 28.99 -46.83 -3.92
CA SER A 168 29.70 -46.95 -5.20
C SER A 168 30.73 -48.08 -5.23
N ALA A 169 31.45 -48.34 -4.13
CA ALA A 169 32.40 -49.45 -4.04
C ALA A 169 31.71 -50.81 -4.20
N ASP A 170 30.54 -50.99 -3.57
CA ASP A 170 29.73 -52.20 -3.72
C ASP A 170 29.16 -52.32 -5.13
N THR A 171 28.80 -51.19 -5.75
CA THR A 171 28.23 -51.15 -7.12
C THR A 171 29.28 -51.53 -8.17
N TYR A 172 30.52 -51.06 -8.01
CA TYR A 172 31.64 -51.28 -8.92
C TYR A 172 32.65 -52.29 -8.35
N ALA A 173 32.18 -53.38 -7.75
CA ALA A 173 33.02 -54.32 -7.00
C ALA A 173 34.02 -55.14 -7.86
N ILE A 174 33.87 -55.17 -9.19
CA ILE A 174 34.78 -55.91 -10.09
C ILE A 174 36.16 -55.25 -10.14
N ASP A 175 36.20 -53.92 -10.24
CA ASP A 175 37.42 -53.11 -10.16
C ASP A 175 37.07 -51.78 -9.47
N THR A 176 37.73 -51.53 -8.34
CA THR A 176 37.46 -50.36 -7.48
C THR A 176 38.51 -49.27 -7.60
N ASN A 177 39.50 -49.41 -8.48
CA ASN A 177 40.64 -48.48 -8.59
C ASN A 177 40.20 -47.03 -8.85
N ASP A 178 39.19 -46.84 -9.71
CA ASP A 178 38.67 -45.52 -10.09
C ASP A 178 37.56 -44.99 -9.17
N VAL A 179 37.00 -45.84 -8.30
CA VAL A 179 35.87 -45.49 -7.42
C VAL A 179 36.18 -44.30 -6.50
N PRO A 180 37.37 -44.19 -5.87
CA PRO A 180 37.70 -43.01 -5.06
C PRO A 180 37.63 -41.69 -5.84
N LEU A 181 38.18 -41.65 -7.07
CA LEU A 181 38.21 -40.45 -7.90
C LEU A 181 36.81 -40.11 -8.43
N LEU A 182 36.02 -41.13 -8.79
CA LEU A 182 34.60 -40.98 -9.10
C LEU A 182 33.83 -40.35 -7.92
N ASN A 183 34.03 -40.87 -6.71
CA ASN A 183 33.39 -40.36 -5.50
C ASN A 183 33.81 -38.92 -5.17
N GLU A 184 35.08 -38.56 -5.41
CA GLU A 184 35.56 -37.19 -5.26
C GLU A 184 34.80 -36.24 -6.19
N GLY A 185 34.68 -36.57 -7.48
CA GLY A 185 33.95 -35.76 -8.45
C GLY A 185 32.44 -35.67 -8.18
N ILE A 186 31.80 -36.76 -7.73
CA ILE A 186 30.39 -36.74 -7.30
C ILE A 186 30.21 -35.83 -6.08
N ASN A 187 31.12 -35.89 -5.10
CA ASN A 187 31.09 -34.98 -3.95
C ASN A 187 31.36 -33.52 -4.34
N GLY A 188 32.23 -33.28 -5.32
CA GLY A 188 32.41 -31.98 -5.98
C GLY A 188 31.11 -31.46 -6.57
N THR A 189 30.41 -32.30 -7.33
CA THR A 189 29.07 -31.99 -7.88
C THR A 189 28.09 -31.64 -6.77
N ALA A 190 28.01 -32.45 -5.70
CA ALA A 190 27.12 -32.22 -4.58
C ALA A 190 27.40 -30.87 -3.88
N LYS A 191 28.68 -30.50 -3.72
CA LYS A 191 29.10 -29.20 -3.15
C LYS A 191 28.60 -28.03 -3.98
N HIS A 192 28.75 -28.07 -5.31
CA HIS A 192 28.30 -27.00 -6.20
C HIS A 192 26.78 -26.92 -6.30
N VAL A 193 26.06 -28.06 -6.31
CA VAL A 193 24.59 -28.08 -6.19
C VAL A 193 24.13 -27.44 -4.87
N GLY A 194 24.81 -27.73 -3.77
CA GLY A 194 24.56 -27.08 -2.48
C GLY A 194 24.81 -25.58 -2.48
N THR A 195 25.80 -25.11 -3.24
CA THR A 195 26.05 -23.67 -3.43
C THR A 195 24.91 -23.02 -4.23
N SER A 196 24.46 -23.66 -5.31
CA SER A 196 23.30 -23.18 -6.08
C SER A 196 22.01 -23.18 -5.26
N GLN A 197 21.81 -24.13 -4.34
CA GLN A 197 20.71 -24.11 -3.37
C GLN A 197 20.73 -22.82 -2.55
N ASN A 198 21.86 -22.50 -1.90
CA ASN A 198 22.00 -21.30 -1.06
C ASN A 198 21.77 -20.02 -1.88
N LEU A 199 22.33 -19.96 -3.09
CA LEU A 199 22.14 -18.82 -4.00
C LEU A 199 20.66 -18.62 -4.38
N LEU A 200 19.89 -19.70 -4.59
CA LEU A 200 18.46 -19.61 -4.87
C LEU A 200 17.65 -19.12 -3.66
N ASP A 201 18.00 -19.57 -2.44
CA ASP A 201 17.37 -19.10 -1.21
C ASP A 201 17.64 -17.62 -0.95
N ASP A 202 18.89 -17.18 -1.13
CA ASP A 202 19.27 -15.77 -0.98
C ASP A 202 18.62 -14.89 -2.05
N GLU A 203 18.58 -15.35 -3.30
CA GLU A 203 17.89 -14.65 -4.40
C GLU A 203 16.39 -14.54 -4.13
N SER A 204 15.75 -15.61 -3.63
CA SER A 204 14.33 -15.58 -3.25
C SER A 204 14.06 -14.54 -2.16
N ARG A 205 14.92 -14.47 -1.13
CA ARG A 205 14.81 -13.49 -0.05
C ARG A 205 15.01 -12.06 -0.57
N ALA A 206 16.00 -11.85 -1.42
CA ALA A 206 16.23 -10.55 -2.06
C ALA A 206 15.00 -10.07 -2.86
N TRP A 207 14.35 -10.98 -3.60
CA TRP A 207 13.11 -10.66 -4.30
C TRP A 207 11.92 -10.37 -3.36
N ASP A 208 11.79 -11.11 -2.25
CA ASP A 208 10.71 -10.90 -1.28
C ASP A 208 10.88 -9.59 -0.49
N GLU A 209 12.11 -9.20 -0.16
CA GLU A 209 12.43 -8.02 0.66
C GLU A 209 12.69 -6.76 -0.16
N GLY A 210 13.14 -6.89 -1.41
CA GLY A 210 13.35 -5.80 -2.36
C GLY A 210 12.17 -5.66 -3.32
N LEU A 211 12.26 -6.30 -4.49
CA LEU A 211 11.30 -6.17 -5.60
C LEU A 211 9.84 -6.22 -5.14
N LEU A 212 9.47 -7.23 -4.35
CA LEU A 212 8.09 -7.40 -3.92
C LEU A 212 7.62 -6.28 -2.98
N GLU A 213 8.48 -5.77 -2.11
CA GLU A 213 8.14 -4.67 -1.20
C GLU A 213 7.97 -3.35 -1.97
N ASP A 214 8.77 -3.11 -3.01
CA ASP A 214 8.61 -1.95 -3.90
C ASP A 214 7.34 -2.06 -4.76
N LEU A 215 7.03 -3.25 -5.30
CA LEU A 215 5.76 -3.50 -5.99
C LEU A 215 4.57 -3.27 -5.06
N LYS A 216 4.66 -3.71 -3.79
CA LYS A 216 3.63 -3.49 -2.77
C LYS A 216 3.50 -2.02 -2.42
N TYR A 217 4.59 -1.27 -2.36
CA TYR A 217 4.55 0.19 -2.17
C TYR A 217 3.77 0.87 -3.29
N MET A 218 4.07 0.55 -4.56
CA MET A 218 3.33 1.10 -5.71
C MET A 218 1.86 0.70 -5.69
N ARG A 219 1.57 -0.58 -5.41
CA ARG A 219 0.20 -1.09 -5.25
C ARG A 219 -0.55 -0.32 -4.17
N ASP A 220 0.07 -0.12 -3.00
CA ASP A 220 -0.55 0.57 -1.86
C ASP A 220 -0.84 2.05 -2.22
N ALA A 221 0.09 2.73 -2.91
CA ALA A 221 -0.09 4.11 -3.36
C ALA A 221 -1.24 4.25 -4.39
N LEU A 222 -1.28 3.37 -5.39
CA LEU A 222 -2.31 3.34 -6.43
C LEU A 222 -3.69 3.04 -5.86
N VAL A 223 -3.81 2.02 -5.03
CA VAL A 223 -5.09 1.67 -4.38
C VAL A 223 -5.56 2.79 -3.46
N SER A 224 -4.65 3.44 -2.74
CA SER A 224 -5.00 4.59 -1.90
C SER A 224 -5.57 5.77 -2.70
N MET A 225 -4.97 6.08 -3.86
CA MET A 225 -5.51 7.09 -4.79
C MET A 225 -6.87 6.69 -5.38
N ARG A 226 -7.03 5.42 -5.77
CA ARG A 226 -8.32 4.89 -6.25
C ARG A 226 -9.40 5.10 -5.19
N ASP A 227 -9.12 4.70 -3.96
CA ASP A 227 -10.06 4.78 -2.86
C ASP A 227 -10.36 6.24 -2.47
N MET A 228 -9.40 7.17 -2.67
CA MET A 228 -9.64 8.61 -2.53
C MET A 228 -10.65 9.12 -3.55
N PHE A 229 -10.52 8.76 -4.84
CA PHE A 229 -11.52 9.09 -5.85
C PHE A 229 -12.90 8.49 -5.53
N ASP A 230 -12.95 7.25 -5.05
CA ASP A 230 -14.22 6.62 -4.64
C ASP A 230 -14.85 7.34 -3.44
N ARG A 231 -14.05 7.82 -2.48
CA ARG A 231 -14.53 8.67 -1.37
C ARG A 231 -15.02 10.02 -1.87
N ARG A 232 -14.31 10.65 -2.82
CA ARG A 232 -14.74 11.90 -3.47
C ARG A 232 -16.14 11.75 -4.06
N ASP A 233 -16.38 10.73 -4.88
CA ASP A 233 -17.68 10.51 -5.50
C ASP A 233 -18.82 10.35 -4.47
N ARG A 234 -18.52 9.78 -3.30
CA ARG A 234 -19.51 9.55 -2.23
C ARG A 234 -19.79 10.81 -1.42
N TYR A 235 -18.77 11.61 -1.11
CA TYR A 235 -18.83 12.69 -0.11
C TYR A 235 -18.78 14.10 -0.70
N ALA A 236 -18.43 14.28 -1.97
CA ALA A 236 -18.42 15.56 -2.67
C ALA A 236 -19.76 15.82 -3.40
N LYS A 237 -20.90 15.53 -2.75
CA LYS A 237 -22.23 15.76 -3.33
C LYS A 237 -22.53 17.25 -3.42
N ASP A 238 -23.08 17.64 -4.56
CA ASP A 238 -23.61 18.98 -4.77
C ASP A 238 -25.11 19.04 -4.41
N ASN A 239 -25.42 19.84 -3.41
CA ASN A 239 -26.78 20.10 -2.93
C ASN A 239 -27.19 21.55 -3.20
N ILE A 240 -26.35 22.37 -3.84
CA ILE A 240 -26.64 23.77 -4.16
C ILE A 240 -27.99 23.88 -4.90
N PRO A 241 -28.30 23.07 -5.94
CA PRO A 241 -29.60 23.16 -6.62
C PRO A 241 -30.81 22.90 -5.70
N GLN A 242 -30.64 22.04 -4.70
CA GLN A 242 -31.71 21.75 -3.73
C GLN A 242 -31.90 22.92 -2.75
N LEU A 243 -30.80 23.54 -2.33
CA LEU A 243 -30.80 24.73 -1.49
C LEU A 243 -31.40 25.93 -2.22
N GLU A 244 -31.05 26.15 -3.49
CA GLU A 244 -31.62 27.20 -4.33
C GLU A 244 -33.14 27.06 -4.46
N LYS A 245 -33.62 25.84 -4.73
CA LYS A 245 -35.07 25.56 -4.78
C LYS A 245 -35.76 25.81 -3.42
N ARG A 246 -35.09 25.47 -2.31
CA ARG A 246 -35.59 25.72 -0.96
C ARG A 246 -35.66 27.22 -0.65
N ILE A 247 -34.63 27.97 -1.03
CA ILE A 247 -34.60 29.44 -0.92
C ILE A 247 -35.75 30.04 -1.71
N GLN A 248 -35.93 29.66 -2.98
CA GLN A 248 -37.02 30.15 -3.83
C GLN A 248 -38.39 29.88 -3.20
N THR A 249 -38.59 28.67 -2.67
CA THR A 249 -39.84 28.31 -1.98
C THR A 249 -40.05 29.14 -0.72
N ASN A 250 -39.01 29.37 0.08
CA ASN A 250 -39.08 30.17 1.28
C ASN A 250 -39.27 31.67 0.97
N GLU A 251 -38.68 32.18 -0.10
CA GLU A 251 -38.88 33.55 -0.58
C GLU A 251 -40.34 33.78 -1.02
N GLN A 252 -40.94 32.82 -1.75
CA GLN A 252 -42.37 32.86 -2.09
C GLN A 252 -43.27 32.81 -0.84
N LYS A 253 -42.93 31.95 0.13
CA LYS A 253 -43.66 31.90 1.42
C LYS A 253 -43.53 33.21 2.19
N LEU A 254 -42.35 33.81 2.23
CA LEU A 254 -42.10 35.09 2.89
C LEU A 254 -42.92 36.22 2.24
N GLN A 255 -43.00 36.25 0.90
CA GLN A 255 -43.87 37.17 0.18
C GLN A 255 -45.35 36.97 0.57
N GLY A 256 -45.81 35.71 0.61
CA GLY A 256 -47.17 35.38 1.02
C GLY A 256 -47.49 35.74 2.49
N ILE A 257 -46.52 35.62 3.41
CA ILE A 257 -46.67 36.04 4.81
C ILE A 257 -46.74 37.57 4.90
N LYS A 258 -45.84 38.28 4.19
CA LYS A 258 -45.85 39.75 4.14
C LYS A 258 -47.16 40.30 3.55
N ALA A 259 -47.75 39.62 2.57
CA ALA A 259 -49.03 39.98 1.98
C ALA A 259 -50.23 39.84 2.94
N LYS A 260 -50.13 39.02 4.00
CA LYS A 260 -51.18 38.82 5.00
C LYS A 260 -51.22 39.92 6.08
N GLY A 261 -50.20 40.78 6.15
CA GLY A 261 -50.13 41.88 7.11
C GLY A 261 -50.35 41.42 8.56
N ASP A 262 -51.21 42.12 9.30
CA ASP A 262 -51.49 41.89 10.72
C ASP A 262 -52.21 40.54 11.03
N THR A 263 -52.66 39.81 10.02
CA THR A 263 -53.24 38.46 10.20
C THR A 263 -52.20 37.34 10.22
N ALA A 264 -50.93 37.65 9.94
CA ALA A 264 -49.83 36.70 10.03
C ALA A 264 -49.45 36.38 11.49
N LYS A 265 -49.02 35.14 11.75
CA LYS A 265 -48.56 34.78 13.10
C LYS A 265 -47.30 35.57 13.47
N PRO A 266 -47.23 36.17 14.68
CA PRO A 266 -46.04 36.87 15.15
C PRO A 266 -44.79 35.98 15.07
N GLY A 267 -43.70 36.50 14.52
CA GLY A 267 -42.41 35.79 14.37
C GLY A 267 -42.35 34.75 13.24
N GLU A 268 -43.41 34.54 12.45
CA GLU A 268 -43.38 33.61 11.31
C GLU A 268 -42.50 34.15 10.17
N ALA A 269 -42.58 35.45 9.88
CA ALA A 269 -41.76 36.10 8.85
C ALA A 269 -40.25 36.04 9.20
N GLU A 270 -39.90 36.37 10.45
CA GLU A 270 -38.52 36.34 10.94
C GLU A 270 -37.92 34.93 10.89
N LYS A 271 -38.71 33.89 11.23
CA LYS A 271 -38.27 32.49 11.10
C LYS A 271 -37.95 32.11 9.65
N VAL A 272 -38.80 32.51 8.70
CA VAL A 272 -38.58 32.22 7.28
C VAL A 272 -37.39 33.00 6.74
N GLU A 273 -37.20 34.26 7.18
CA GLU A 273 -36.05 35.08 6.82
C GLU A 273 -34.74 34.48 7.33
N ASN A 274 -34.69 34.08 8.60
CA ASN A 274 -33.54 33.37 9.18
C ASN A 274 -33.25 32.05 8.44
N ALA A 275 -34.27 31.31 8.03
CA ALA A 275 -34.10 30.10 7.23
C ALA A 275 -33.47 30.41 5.85
N ILE A 276 -33.90 31.48 5.18
CA ILE A 276 -33.31 31.93 3.89
C ILE A 276 -31.84 32.32 4.08
N VAL A 277 -31.52 33.09 5.13
CA VAL A 277 -30.14 33.50 5.42
C VAL A 277 -29.25 32.29 5.68
N ASN A 278 -29.71 31.33 6.49
CA ASN A 278 -28.98 30.09 6.77
C ASN A 278 -28.77 29.26 5.50
N ASP A 279 -29.76 29.20 4.60
CA ASP A 279 -29.64 28.49 3.33
C ASP A 279 -28.64 29.17 2.39
N LYS A 280 -28.66 30.51 2.31
CA LYS A 280 -27.67 31.30 1.53
C LYS A 280 -26.25 31.08 2.06
N GLN A 281 -26.07 31.12 3.37
CA GLN A 281 -24.77 30.79 3.99
C GLN A 281 -24.34 29.34 3.71
N SER A 282 -25.28 28.41 3.71
CA SER A 282 -25.01 27.00 3.37
C SER A 282 -24.55 26.85 1.91
N ILE A 283 -25.13 27.60 0.96
CA ILE A 283 -24.66 27.62 -0.43
C ILE A 283 -23.22 28.13 -0.51
N VAL A 284 -22.90 29.24 0.16
CA VAL A 284 -21.53 29.80 0.17
C VAL A 284 -20.53 28.80 0.76
N ALA A 285 -20.89 28.16 1.87
CA ALA A 285 -20.05 27.14 2.49
C ALA A 285 -19.87 25.90 1.61
N GLN A 286 -20.93 25.46 0.92
CA GLN A 286 -20.87 24.32 0.00
C GLN A 286 -20.05 24.61 -1.25
N HIS A 287 -20.17 25.83 -1.80
CA HIS A 287 -19.35 26.30 -2.89
C HIS A 287 -17.87 26.33 -2.51
N ALA A 288 -17.54 26.97 -1.38
CA ALA A 288 -16.19 27.00 -0.84
C ALA A 288 -15.61 25.59 -0.64
N ARG A 289 -16.40 24.68 -0.05
CA ARG A 289 -16.01 23.28 0.11
C ARG A 289 -15.74 22.60 -1.24
N GLY A 290 -16.54 22.87 -2.27
CA GLY A 290 -16.32 22.37 -3.62
C GLY A 290 -14.98 22.81 -4.21
N VAL A 291 -14.61 24.07 -4.05
CA VAL A 291 -13.31 24.61 -4.50
C VAL A 291 -12.15 23.97 -3.72
N PHE A 292 -12.25 23.86 -2.39
CA PHE A 292 -11.22 23.19 -1.58
C PHE A 292 -11.04 21.72 -1.93
N ILE A 293 -12.12 21.00 -2.26
CA ILE A 293 -12.03 19.61 -2.72
C ILE A 293 -11.25 19.54 -4.05
N LYS A 294 -11.51 20.44 -5.00
CA LYS A 294 -10.78 20.49 -6.27
C LYS A 294 -9.28 20.77 -6.04
N GLU A 295 -8.96 21.76 -5.21
CA GLU A 295 -7.58 22.07 -4.82
C GLU A 295 -6.90 20.86 -4.18
N CYS A 296 -7.56 20.24 -3.19
CA CYS A 296 -7.04 19.07 -2.50
C CYS A 296 -6.73 17.93 -3.46
N VAL A 297 -7.67 17.57 -4.34
CA VAL A 297 -7.47 16.47 -5.30
C VAL A 297 -6.33 16.78 -6.28
N ARG A 298 -6.19 18.03 -6.72
CA ARG A 298 -5.03 18.48 -7.51
C ARG A 298 -3.73 18.22 -6.77
N ASP A 299 -3.65 18.62 -5.50
CA ASP A 299 -2.46 18.48 -4.67
C ASP A 299 -2.13 17.01 -4.40
N GLU A 300 -3.14 16.18 -4.18
CA GLU A 300 -2.97 14.72 -4.03
C GLU A 300 -2.43 14.08 -5.32
N ILE A 301 -2.92 14.51 -6.49
CA ILE A 301 -2.39 14.04 -7.78
C ILE A 301 -0.93 14.49 -7.95
N HIS A 302 -0.61 15.73 -7.57
CA HIS A 302 0.76 16.23 -7.63
C HIS A 302 1.71 15.45 -6.72
N TYR A 303 1.29 15.20 -5.47
CA TYR A 303 2.02 14.35 -4.53
C TYR A 303 2.20 12.93 -5.07
N PHE A 304 1.13 12.32 -5.59
CA PHE A 304 1.15 10.98 -6.18
C PHE A 304 2.08 10.88 -7.39
N ASN A 305 2.22 11.95 -8.17
CA ASN A 305 3.08 11.99 -9.36
C ASN A 305 4.55 11.67 -9.03
N ALA A 306 5.01 11.95 -7.80
CA ALA A 306 6.37 11.61 -7.35
C ALA A 306 6.64 10.09 -7.32
N THR A 307 5.60 9.25 -7.26
CA THR A 307 5.74 7.78 -7.29
C THR A 307 6.34 7.26 -8.59
N GLN A 308 6.30 8.02 -9.68
CA GLN A 308 6.95 7.63 -10.95
C GLN A 308 8.45 7.36 -10.78
N TYR A 309 9.12 8.12 -9.91
CA TYR A 309 10.55 7.93 -9.64
C TYR A 309 10.83 6.66 -8.83
N HIS A 310 9.86 6.21 -8.04
CA HIS A 310 9.96 4.93 -7.36
C HIS A 310 9.84 3.76 -8.36
N VAL A 311 8.99 3.87 -9.38
CA VAL A 311 8.94 2.89 -10.48
C VAL A 311 10.29 2.80 -11.20
N SER A 312 10.92 3.93 -11.51
CA SER A 312 12.25 3.93 -12.14
C SER A 312 13.29 3.24 -11.26
N ARG A 313 13.33 3.58 -9.96
CA ARG A 313 14.29 2.98 -9.02
C ARG A 313 14.08 1.47 -8.85
N LEU A 314 12.83 1.04 -8.67
CA LEU A 314 12.45 -0.37 -8.59
C LEU A 314 13.05 -1.17 -9.75
N HIS A 315 12.91 -0.67 -10.98
CA HIS A 315 13.44 -1.38 -12.14
C HIS A 315 14.97 -1.36 -12.23
N GLN A 316 15.62 -0.27 -11.82
CA GLN A 316 17.09 -0.17 -11.79
C GLN A 316 17.68 -1.14 -10.77
N ASP A 317 17.15 -1.13 -9.55
CA ASP A 317 17.62 -1.97 -8.44
C ASP A 317 17.39 -3.45 -8.78
N TRP A 318 16.21 -3.80 -9.27
CA TRP A 318 15.91 -5.18 -9.68
C TRP A 318 16.83 -5.67 -10.81
N ALA A 319 17.11 -4.83 -11.81
CA ALA A 319 18.01 -5.21 -12.91
C ALA A 319 19.44 -5.51 -12.41
N GLN A 320 19.96 -4.72 -11.47
CA GLN A 320 21.27 -4.97 -10.86
C GLN A 320 21.28 -6.27 -10.06
N GLU A 321 20.22 -6.54 -9.29
CA GLU A 321 20.10 -7.81 -8.56
C GLU A 321 20.04 -9.02 -9.50
N ARG A 322 19.36 -8.90 -10.65
CA ARG A 322 19.32 -9.97 -11.67
C ARG A 322 20.72 -10.32 -12.18
N VAL A 323 21.54 -9.31 -12.46
CA VAL A 323 22.91 -9.52 -12.93
C VAL A 323 23.75 -10.18 -11.85
N LYS A 324 23.73 -9.66 -10.62
CA LYS A 324 24.47 -10.20 -9.48
C LYS A 324 24.27 -11.71 -9.30
N TYR A 325 23.02 -12.17 -9.22
CA TYR A 325 22.76 -13.60 -8.99
C TYR A 325 23.03 -14.47 -10.22
N ALA A 326 22.92 -13.93 -11.43
CA ALA A 326 23.30 -14.64 -12.64
C ALA A 326 24.81 -14.87 -12.71
N GLU A 327 25.62 -13.86 -12.36
CA GLU A 327 27.08 -13.96 -12.31
C GLU A 327 27.54 -14.95 -11.24
N LEU A 328 26.99 -14.88 -10.02
CA LEU A 328 27.31 -15.82 -8.95
C LEU A 328 27.00 -17.28 -9.32
N GLN A 329 25.89 -17.53 -10.03
CA GLN A 329 25.56 -18.87 -10.52
C GLN A 329 26.51 -19.31 -11.64
N ALA A 330 26.85 -18.42 -12.57
CA ALA A 330 27.79 -18.72 -13.64
C ALA A 330 29.18 -19.09 -13.07
N ASP A 331 29.67 -18.34 -12.08
CA ASP A 331 30.92 -18.63 -11.39
C ASP A 331 30.87 -19.99 -10.67
N ASN A 332 29.76 -20.29 -10.00
CA ASN A 332 29.57 -21.60 -9.37
C ASN A 332 29.60 -22.75 -10.38
N PHE A 333 28.99 -22.58 -11.56
CA PHE A 333 29.01 -23.60 -12.61
C PHE A 333 30.37 -23.75 -13.27
N ARG A 334 31.17 -22.69 -13.41
CA ARG A 334 32.56 -22.82 -13.86
C ARG A 334 33.38 -23.65 -12.87
N GLY A 335 33.27 -23.37 -11.57
CA GLY A 335 33.94 -24.17 -10.54
C GLY A 335 33.49 -25.63 -10.54
N LEU A 336 32.22 -25.91 -10.88
CA LEU A 336 31.74 -27.28 -11.05
C LEU A 336 32.45 -28.01 -12.20
N VAL A 337 32.65 -27.35 -13.35
CA VAL A 337 33.39 -27.94 -14.48
C VAL A 337 34.79 -28.35 -14.04
N ASP A 338 35.51 -27.45 -13.36
CA ASP A 338 36.86 -27.73 -12.87
C ASP A 338 36.87 -28.90 -11.86
N ALA A 339 35.86 -28.98 -10.99
CA ALA A 339 35.77 -30.01 -9.96
C ALA A 339 35.51 -31.43 -10.50
N VAL A 340 35.02 -31.55 -11.74
CA VAL A 340 34.73 -32.85 -12.37
C VAL A 340 35.67 -33.15 -13.54
N GLU A 341 36.57 -32.23 -13.89
CA GLU A 341 37.47 -32.35 -15.05
C GLU A 341 38.39 -33.56 -14.95
N SER A 342 38.87 -33.87 -13.74
CA SER A 342 39.78 -34.98 -13.49
C SER A 342 39.08 -36.34 -13.31
N MET A 343 37.76 -36.43 -13.49
CA MET A 343 37.04 -37.69 -13.34
C MET A 343 37.44 -38.69 -14.43
N PRO A 344 37.53 -39.99 -14.11
CA PRO A 344 37.92 -41.01 -15.08
C PRO A 344 36.85 -41.15 -16.17
N LEU A 345 37.29 -41.19 -17.44
CA LEU A 345 36.40 -41.30 -18.60
C LEU A 345 36.32 -42.73 -19.18
N GLY A 346 37.18 -43.64 -18.71
CA GLY A 346 37.47 -44.90 -19.40
C GLY A 346 38.33 -44.68 -20.65
N ASP A 347 38.99 -45.75 -21.10
CA ASP A 347 39.72 -45.78 -22.39
C ASP A 347 38.76 -45.84 -23.60
#